data_AF-A0A1M6SHZ9-F1
#
_entry.id   AF-A0A1M6SHZ9-F1
#
_cell.length_a   1.000
_cell.length_b   1.000
_cell.length_c   1.000
_cell.angle_alpha   90.00
_cell.angle_beta   90.00
_cell.angle_gamma   90.00
#
_symmetry.space_group_name_H-M   'P 1'
#
loop_
_entity.id
_entity.type
_entity.pdbx_description
1 polymer ?
#
loop_
_entity_poly.entity_id
_entity_poly.type
_entity_poly.pdbx_seq_one_letter_code
_entity_poly.pdbx_strand_id
1 'polypeptide(L)'
;LKKKSITPHTLRHTAAMSLMHHGVDLTVIALWLGHESSETTQIYLHADMQLKERALAHATASGLAPTRYKPPDPLLAFLEAL
;
A
#
# COMPACT_ATOMS: atom_id res chain seq x y z
N LEU A 1 18.94 -14.60 12.42
CA LEU A 1 19.84 -13.81 11.54
C LEU A 1 20.80 -14.68 10.72
N LYS A 2 21.42 -15.73 11.28
CA LYS A 2 22.41 -16.61 10.60
C LYS A 2 22.05 -17.17 9.20
N LYS A 3 20.77 -17.19 8.80
CA LYS A 3 20.31 -17.70 7.48
C LYS A 3 19.80 -16.62 6.52
N LYS A 4 19.69 -15.36 6.95
CA LYS A 4 19.18 -14.27 6.09
C LYS A 4 20.37 -13.56 5.46
N SER A 5 20.36 -13.41 4.13
CA SER A 5 21.31 -12.53 3.44
C SER A 5 20.96 -11.09 3.81
N ILE A 6 21.86 -10.41 4.50
CA ILE A 6 21.72 -9.00 4.85
C ILE A 6 22.64 -8.23 3.90
N THR A 7 22.05 -7.37 3.09
CA THR A 7 22.79 -6.48 2.19
C THR A 7 22.53 -5.03 2.60
N PRO A 8 23.34 -4.07 2.11
CA PRO A 8 23.05 -2.64 2.30
C PRO A 8 21.63 -2.25 1.88
N HIS A 9 21.08 -2.91 0.86
CA HIS A 9 19.70 -2.67 0.40
C HIS A 9 18.65 -3.16 1.40
N THR A 10 18.90 -4.26 2.12
CA THR A 10 18.02 -4.71 3.22
C THR A 10 17.93 -3.67 4.33
N LEU A 11 19.06 -3.05 4.69
CA LEU A 11 19.11 -2.01 5.72
C LEU A 11 18.40 -0.73 5.24
N ARG A 12 18.58 -0.35 3.97
CA ARG A 12 17.88 0.77 3.35
C ARG A 12 16.36 0.62 3.43
N HIS A 13 15.83 -0.55 3.05
CA HIS A 13 14.39 -0.82 3.17
C HIS A 13 13.90 -0.79 4.62
N THR A 14 14.70 -1.33 5.54
CA THR A 14 14.36 -1.33 6.97
C THR A 14 14.27 0.10 7.52
N ALA A 15 15.22 0.97 7.16
CA ALA A 15 15.20 2.38 7.54
C ALA A 15 13.98 3.10 6.95
N ALA A 16 13.66 2.88 5.68
CA ALA A 16 12.53 3.49 5.01
C ALA A 16 11.17 3.10 5.66
N MET A 17 10.98 1.81 5.93
CA MET A 17 9.78 1.31 6.63
C MET A 17 9.67 1.89 8.05
N SER A 18 10.79 1.99 8.77
CA SER A 18 10.80 2.58 10.11
C SER A 18 10.35 4.05 10.08
N LEU A 19 10.90 4.86 9.17
CA LEU A 19 10.52 6.26 9.01
C LEU A 19 9.04 6.40 8.65
N MET A 20 8.53 5.59 7.72
CA MET A 20 7.12 5.58 7.34
C MET A 20 6.21 5.23 8.53
N HIS A 21 6.53 4.20 9.31
CA HIS A 21 5.72 3.82 10.47
C HIS A 21 5.69 4.90 11.56
N HIS A 22 6.73 5.74 11.66
CA HIS A 22 6.76 6.90 12.55
C HIS A 22 6.08 8.14 11.95
N GLY A 23 5.42 8.01 10.80
CA GLY A 23 4.62 9.07 10.17
C GLY A 23 5.43 10.06 9.33
N VAL A 24 6.68 9.74 8.98
CA VAL A 24 7.44 10.57 8.03
C VAL A 24 6.85 10.43 6.65
N ASP A 25 6.64 11.57 5.98
CA ASP A 25 6.05 11.59 4.64
C ASP A 25 6.92 10.88 3.59
N LEU A 26 6.25 10.22 2.64
CA LEU A 26 6.88 9.45 1.57
C LEU A 26 7.78 10.31 0.68
N THR A 27 7.44 11.58 0.45
CA THR A 27 8.28 12.47 -0.37
C THR A 27 9.57 12.82 0.36
N VAL A 28 9.52 12.98 1.68
CA VAL A 28 10.69 13.23 2.53
C VAL A 28 11.58 11.99 2.54
N ILE A 29 10.99 10.80 2.68
CA ILE A 29 11.75 9.54 2.61
C ILE A 29 12.40 9.36 1.23
N ALA A 30 11.69 9.64 0.14
CA ALA A 30 12.21 9.57 -1.22
C ALA A 30 13.43 10.50 -1.41
N LEU A 31 13.31 11.75 -0.94
CA LEU A 31 14.39 12.74 -1.00
C LEU A 31 15.59 12.30 -0.17
N TRP A 32 15.37 11.86 1.07
CA TRP A 32 16.43 11.40 1.98
C TRP A 32 17.18 10.18 1.42
N LEU A 33 16.47 9.32 0.72
CA LEU A 33 17.03 8.13 0.08
C LEU A 33 17.66 8.42 -1.30
N GLY A 34 17.49 9.63 -1.84
CA GLY A 34 18.00 10.01 -3.17
C GLY A 34 17.31 9.29 -4.32
N HIS A 35 16.01 9.00 -4.20
CA HIS A 35 15.24 8.44 -5.30
C HIS A 35 14.97 9.50 -6.38
N GLU A 36 15.33 9.20 -7.62
CA GLU A 36 15.04 10.05 -8.79
C GLU A 36 13.54 10.14 -9.07
N SER A 37 12.79 9.07 -8.78
CA SER A 37 11.34 9.03 -8.90
C SER A 37 10.70 8.63 -7.57
N SER A 38 9.68 9.38 -7.15
CA SER A 38 8.86 9.06 -5.97
C SER A 38 8.13 7.72 -6.10
N GLU A 39 7.90 7.25 -7.33
CA GLU A 39 7.29 5.95 -7.64
C GLU A 39 8.09 4.79 -7.02
N THR A 40 9.42 4.86 -7.06
CA THR A 40 10.29 3.83 -6.45
C THR A 40 10.17 3.76 -4.92
N THR A 41 9.56 4.77 -4.29
CA THR A 41 9.31 4.84 -2.84
C THR A 41 7.92 4.29 -2.49
N GLN A 42 6.99 4.21 -3.45
CA GLN A 42 5.61 3.73 -3.22
C GLN A 42 5.57 2.25 -2.82
N ILE A 43 6.61 1.47 -3.11
CA ILE A 43 6.78 0.11 -2.60
C ILE A 43 6.55 0.02 -1.08
N TYR A 44 7.00 1.02 -0.31
CA TYR A 44 6.82 1.03 1.14
C TYR A 44 5.36 1.26 1.54
N LEU A 45 4.62 2.07 0.78
CA LEU A 45 3.18 2.30 1.00
C LEU A 45 2.41 0.98 0.83
N HIS A 46 2.74 0.23 -0.21
CA HIS A 46 2.09 -1.05 -0.49
C HIS A 46 2.52 -2.17 0.45
N ALA A 47 3.68 -2.04 1.11
CA ALA A 47 4.17 -3.02 2.07
C ALA A 47 3.49 -2.91 3.44
N ASP A 48 2.99 -1.73 3.83
CA ASP A 48 2.33 -1.52 5.13
C ASP A 48 0.83 -1.91 5.06
N MET A 49 0.48 -3.02 5.70
CA MET A 49 -0.91 -3.48 5.83
C MET A 49 -1.74 -2.62 6.80
N GLN A 50 -1.14 -2.12 7.88
CA GLN A 50 -1.86 -1.29 8.86
C GLN A 50 -2.25 0.06 8.26
N LEU A 51 -1.42 0.60 7.37
CA LEU A 51 -1.75 1.81 6.64
C LEU A 51 -2.93 1.60 5.69
N LYS A 52 -2.97 0.45 4.99
CA LYS A 52 -4.12 0.08 4.14
C LYS A 52 -5.40 -0.08 4.96
N GLU A 53 -5.33 -0.74 6.11
CA GLU A 53 -6.48 -0.89 7.02
C GLU A 53 -6.99 0.47 7.51
N ARG A 54 -6.08 1.38 7.90
CA ARG A 54 -6.43 2.76 8.28
C ARG A 54 -7.08 3.53 7.13
N ALA A 55 -6.54 3.41 5.92
CA ALA A 55 -7.12 4.05 4.73
C ALA A 55 -8.54 3.52 4.43
N LEU A 56 -8.75 2.21 4.54
CA LEU A 56 -10.07 1.59 4.42
C LEU A 56 -11.04 2.08 5.49
N ALA A 57 -10.60 2.16 6.76
CA ALA A 57 -11.41 2.67 7.85
C ALA A 57 -11.86 4.12 7.60
N HIS A 58 -10.95 4.98 7.13
CA HIS A 58 -11.28 6.36 6.73
C HIS A 58 -12.24 6.41 5.53
N ALA A 59 -12.07 5.55 4.53
CA ALA A 59 -12.98 5.46 3.39
C ALA A 59 -14.40 5.03 3.82
N THR A 60 -14.53 4.15 4.82
CA THR A 60 -15.84 3.74 5.35
C THR A 60 -16.48 4.80 6.26
N ALA A 61 -15.70 5.72 6.83
CA ALA A 61 -16.21 6.83 7.64
C ALA A 61 -16.94 7.91 6.83
N SER A 62 -16.94 7.82 5.49
CA SER A 62 -17.68 8.70 4.58
C SER A 62 -19.21 8.65 4.74
N GLY A 63 -19.76 7.80 5.62
CA GLY A 63 -21.21 7.59 5.79
C GLY A 63 -21.88 6.87 4.60
N LEU A 64 -21.12 6.62 3.53
CA LEU A 64 -21.53 5.84 2.38
C LEU A 64 -21.39 4.36 2.77
N ALA A 65 -22.52 3.66 2.90
CA ALA A 65 -22.48 2.20 3.01
C ALA A 65 -21.66 1.65 1.84
N PRO A 66 -20.67 0.75 2.07
CA PRO A 66 -19.91 0.17 0.99
C PRO A 66 -20.90 -0.51 0.04
N THR A 67 -21.10 0.09 -1.14
CA THR A 67 -21.97 -0.50 -2.15
C THR A 67 -21.23 -1.71 -2.69
N ARG A 68 -21.62 -2.91 -2.23
CA ARG A 68 -21.21 -4.12 -2.91
C ARG A 68 -21.84 -4.06 -4.29
N TYR A 69 -21.02 -3.85 -5.32
CA TYR A 69 -21.48 -3.84 -6.69
C TYR A 69 -22.29 -5.11 -6.95
N LYS A 70 -23.59 -4.94 -7.23
CA LYS A 70 -24.44 -6.00 -7.76
C LYS A 70 -24.50 -5.78 -9.26
N PRO A 71 -23.87 -6.64 -10.08
CA PRO A 71 -24.02 -6.56 -11.51
C PRO A 71 -25.51 -6.65 -11.88
N PRO A 72 -25.98 -5.86 -12.86
CA PRO A 72 -27.34 -5.98 -13.34
C PRO A 72 -27.54 -7.36 -13.97
N ASP A 73 -28.77 -7.90 -13.90
CA ASP A 73 -29.15 -9.22 -14.40
C ASP A 73 -28.59 -9.58 -15.80
N PRO A 74 -28.52 -8.67 -16.79
CA PRO A 74 -27.98 -9.01 -18.11
C PRO A 74 -26.49 -9.40 -18.08
N LEU A 75 -25.72 -8.81 -17.15
CA LEU A 75 -24.29 -9.05 -17.03
C LEU A 75 -24.03 -10.40 -16.32
N LEU A 76 -24.83 -10.72 -15.30
CA LEU A 76 -24.80 -12.03 -14.65
C LEU A 76 -25.21 -13.14 -15.62
N ALA A 77 -26.30 -12.95 -16.35
CA ALA A 77 -26.78 -13.91 -17.35
C ALA A 77 -25.76 -14.16 -18.47
N PHE A 78 -25.01 -13.13 -18.89
CA PHE A 78 -23.93 -13.28 -19.86
C PHE A 78 -22.75 -14.10 -19.32
N LEU A 79 -22.33 -13.86 -18.07
CA LEU A 79 -21.20 -14.56 -17.46
C LEU A 79 -21.52 -16.02 -17.09
N GLU A 80 -22.76 -16.32 -16.73
CA GLU A 80 -23.22 -17.69 -16.44
C GLU A 80 -23.41 -18.54 -17.70
N ALA A 81 -23.51 -17.92 -18.88
CA ALA A 81 -23.68 -18.58 -20.16
C ALA A 81 -22.35 -18.91 -20.89
N LEU A 82 -21.20 -18.61 -20.26
CA LEU A 82 -19.85 -18.92 -20.76
C LEU A 82 -19.35 -20.25 -20.17
#